data_AF-A0A8T7AGV7-F1
#
_entry.id   AF-A0A8T7AGV7-F1
#
_cell.length_a   1.000
_cell.length_b   1.000
_cell.length_c   1.000
_cell.angle_alpha   90.00
_cell.angle_beta   90.00
_cell.angle_gamma   90.00
#
_symmetry.space_group_name_H-M   'P 1'
#
loop_
_entity.id
_entity.type
_entity.pdbx_description
1 polymer ?
#
loop_
_entity_poly.entity_id
_entity_poly.type
_entity_poly.pdbx_seq_one_letter_code
_entity_poly.pdbx_strand_id
1 'polypeptide(L)'
;QLLLLGELSGNDDISDFIAGDLLDVQIVVMTDYMSSRELTAFKEKLYHLKETHMPDEATMHITGTTVLWANMDTQVSTTQLLSLVLITGFLAVFLPLVFGSVRLGLVAMLINIIPLAVTLGCMSLLGIKINIATALIGGISLGVVVDDTIHFVTRITQNIRNGYTTPEAVDEAIQSIGKSIVRTTLILVVGFSCMATSNFLPTAHFGIFISLSILLALILDLVCLPLLLKTFPWLTRNLFNNSTIQSANYVLPKSID
;
A
#
# COMPACT_ATOMS: atom_id res chain seq x y z
N GLN A 1 -28.52 7.44 46.81
CA GLN A 1 -29.82 7.07 47.41
C GLN A 1 -30.63 6.12 46.52
N LEU A 2 -30.73 6.32 45.20
CA LEU A 2 -31.43 5.39 44.30
C LEU A 2 -30.78 3.98 44.21
N LEU A 3 -29.44 3.90 44.32
CA LEU A 3 -28.69 2.64 44.31
C LEU A 3 -28.99 1.74 45.52
N LEU A 4 -29.11 2.33 46.72
CA LEU A 4 -29.47 1.63 47.96
C LEU A 4 -30.93 1.14 47.95
N LEU A 5 -31.79 1.83 47.18
CA LEU A 5 -33.21 1.50 47.03
C LEU A 5 -33.43 0.35 46.03
N GLY A 6 -32.52 0.17 45.06
CA GLY A 6 -32.53 -0.96 44.13
C GLY A 6 -32.08 -2.27 44.80
N GLU A 7 -31.10 -2.19 45.70
CA GLU A 7 -30.59 -3.35 46.46
C GLU A 7 -31.62 -3.87 47.48
N LEU A 8 -32.32 -2.95 48.18
CA LEU A 8 -33.42 -3.30 49.09
C LEU A 8 -34.69 -3.79 48.38
N SER A 9 -34.82 -3.54 47.08
CA SER A 9 -35.95 -3.96 46.27
C SER A 9 -35.85 -5.42 45.77
N GLY A 10 -34.73 -6.12 46.02
CA GLY A 10 -34.53 -7.48 45.52
C GLY A 10 -34.62 -7.56 43.99
N ASN A 11 -34.12 -6.53 43.29
CA ASN A 11 -34.15 -6.49 41.84
C ASN A 11 -32.86 -7.10 41.28
N ASP A 12 -32.90 -8.41 41.01
CA ASP A 12 -31.80 -9.22 40.49
C ASP A 12 -31.25 -8.73 39.13
N ASP A 13 -31.94 -7.81 38.46
CA ASP A 13 -31.50 -7.23 37.18
C ASP A 13 -30.25 -6.33 37.31
N ILE A 14 -29.95 -5.80 38.50
CA ILE A 14 -28.80 -4.90 38.71
C ILE A 14 -27.56 -5.69 39.13
N SER A 15 -27.74 -6.86 39.77
CA SER A 15 -26.63 -7.73 40.18
C SER A 15 -25.84 -8.30 39.00
N ASP A 16 -26.43 -8.37 37.81
CA ASP A 16 -25.71 -8.79 36.59
C ASP A 16 -24.71 -7.72 36.08
N PHE A 17 -24.82 -6.46 36.54
CA PHE A 17 -23.96 -5.34 36.12
C PHE A 17 -22.92 -4.92 37.16
N ILE A 18 -22.98 -5.49 38.37
CA ILE A 18 -22.05 -5.23 39.47
C ILE A 18 -21.33 -6.55 39.76
N ALA A 19 -20.02 -6.61 39.49
CA ALA A 19 -19.23 -7.76 39.89
C ALA A 19 -19.34 -7.95 41.41
N GLY A 20 -19.41 -9.20 41.89
CA GLY A 20 -19.69 -9.55 43.30
C GLY A 20 -18.75 -8.93 44.35
N ASP A 21 -17.67 -8.27 43.91
CA ASP A 21 -16.69 -7.58 44.74
C ASP A 21 -16.96 -6.06 44.88
N LEU A 22 -18.06 -5.51 44.32
CA LEU A 22 -18.51 -4.10 44.42
C LEU A 22 -17.51 -3.01 43.96
N LEU A 23 -16.36 -3.40 43.41
CA LEU A 23 -15.28 -2.50 42.97
C LEU A 23 -15.37 -2.11 41.49
N ASP A 24 -15.99 -2.95 40.66
CA ASP A 24 -16.11 -2.75 39.22
C ASP A 24 -17.59 -2.66 38.80
N VAL A 25 -17.92 -1.62 38.03
CA VAL A 25 -19.26 -1.40 37.46
C VAL A 25 -19.16 -1.41 35.94
N GLN A 26 -19.93 -2.28 35.28
CA GLN A 26 -19.98 -2.34 33.82
C GLN A 26 -21.24 -1.65 33.30
N ILE A 27 -21.08 -0.64 32.46
CA ILE A 27 -22.19 0.05 31.78
C ILE A 27 -22.15 -0.31 30.30
N VAL A 28 -23.21 -0.99 29.81
CA VAL A 28 -23.35 -1.32 28.39
C VAL A 28 -24.15 -0.22 27.71
N VAL A 29 -23.53 0.47 26.75
CA VAL A 29 -24.18 1.50 25.93
C VAL A 29 -24.35 0.96 24.52
N MET A 30 -25.59 0.85 24.06
CA MET A 30 -25.87 0.52 22.67
C MET A 30 -25.90 1.80 21.84
N THR A 31 -25.12 1.82 20.77
CA THR A 31 -25.02 2.95 19.84
C THR A 31 -25.29 2.46 18.42
N ASP A 32 -25.78 3.35 17.56
CA ASP A 32 -25.73 3.13 16.12
C ASP A 32 -24.26 3.02 15.64
N TYR A 33 -24.07 2.57 14.39
CA TYR A 33 -22.74 2.56 13.78
C TYR A 33 -22.15 3.98 13.77
N MET A 34 -21.09 4.18 14.53
CA MET A 34 -20.33 5.43 14.58
C MET A 34 -19.04 5.25 13.79
N SER A 35 -18.70 6.24 12.97
CA SER A 35 -17.37 6.34 12.37
C SER A 35 -16.29 6.51 13.44
N SER A 36 -15.03 6.19 13.12
CA SER A 36 -13.94 6.34 14.09
C SER A 36 -13.81 7.76 14.65
N ARG A 37 -14.14 8.80 13.86
CA ARG A 37 -14.12 10.20 14.31
C ARG A 37 -15.26 10.49 15.30
N GLU A 38 -16.45 10.01 15.02
CA GLU A 38 -17.61 10.14 15.93
C GLU A 38 -17.37 9.38 17.23
N LEU A 39 -16.75 8.20 17.16
CA LEU A 39 -16.42 7.43 18.34
C LEU A 39 -15.35 8.12 19.19
N THR A 40 -14.33 8.73 18.60
CA THR A 40 -13.35 9.53 19.35
C THR A 40 -14.03 10.70 20.05
N ALA A 41 -14.90 11.43 19.36
CA ALA A 41 -15.67 12.52 19.96
C ALA A 41 -16.62 12.03 21.07
N PHE A 42 -17.20 10.83 20.93
CA PHE A 42 -18.01 10.19 21.96
C PHE A 42 -17.17 9.81 23.18
N LYS A 43 -15.99 9.22 22.98
CA LYS A 43 -15.04 8.92 24.06
C LYS A 43 -14.61 10.18 24.81
N GLU A 44 -14.30 11.26 24.10
CA GLU A 44 -13.95 12.55 24.71
C GLU A 44 -15.08 13.08 25.60
N LYS A 45 -16.34 13.01 25.13
CA LYS A 45 -17.50 13.38 25.95
C LYS A 45 -17.63 12.53 27.21
N LEU A 46 -17.36 11.23 27.12
CA LEU A 46 -17.40 10.33 28.28
C LEU A 46 -16.26 10.62 29.27
N TYR A 47 -15.05 10.91 28.78
CA TYR A 47 -13.94 11.33 29.63
C TYR A 47 -14.23 12.67 30.32
N HIS A 48 -14.83 13.63 29.62
CA HIS A 48 -15.25 14.89 30.24
C HIS A 48 -16.34 14.66 31.30
N LEU A 49 -17.28 13.73 31.06
CA LEU A 49 -18.31 13.39 32.04
C LEU A 49 -17.69 12.78 33.30
N LYS A 50 -16.68 11.92 33.14
CA LYS A 50 -15.88 11.35 34.24
C LYS A 50 -15.27 12.45 35.10
N GLU A 51 -14.54 13.38 34.48
CA GLU A 51 -13.89 14.50 35.20
C GLU A 51 -14.87 15.40 35.95
N THR A 52 -16.12 15.50 35.47
CA THR A 52 -17.12 16.40 36.08
C THR A 52 -17.93 15.74 37.20
N HIS A 53 -18.16 14.41 37.15
CA HIS A 53 -19.14 13.74 38.01
C HIS A 53 -18.60 12.53 38.79
N MET A 54 -17.38 12.07 38.54
CA MET A 54 -16.81 10.90 39.22
C MET A 54 -15.61 11.29 40.12
N PRO A 55 -15.36 10.53 41.21
CA PRO A 55 -14.18 10.75 42.06
C PRO A 55 -12.87 10.58 41.29
N ASP A 56 -11.82 11.31 41.68
CA ASP A 56 -10.50 11.26 41.03
C ASP A 56 -9.88 9.85 41.04
N GLU A 57 -10.19 9.07 42.07
CA GLU A 57 -9.73 7.69 42.27
C GLU A 57 -10.42 6.67 41.34
N ALA A 58 -11.54 7.05 40.72
CA ALA A 58 -12.26 6.17 39.81
C ALA A 58 -11.55 6.06 38.46
N THR A 59 -11.29 4.85 37.98
CA THR A 59 -10.76 4.59 36.64
C THR A 59 -11.89 4.27 35.67
N MET A 60 -11.86 4.85 34.47
CA MET A 60 -12.85 4.59 33.42
C MET A 60 -12.15 4.02 32.19
N HIS A 61 -12.53 2.81 31.81
CA HIS A 61 -12.04 2.13 30.61
C HIS A 61 -13.18 1.90 29.63
N ILE A 62 -13.12 2.58 28.48
CA ILE A 62 -14.12 2.42 27.41
C ILE A 62 -13.68 1.25 26.52
N THR A 63 -14.43 0.16 26.56
CA THR A 63 -14.15 -1.08 25.82
C THR A 63 -15.34 -1.48 24.94
N GLY A 64 -15.31 -2.67 24.35
CA GLY A 64 -16.37 -3.19 23.49
C GLY A 64 -15.99 -3.25 22.01
N THR A 65 -16.80 -3.96 21.24
CA THR A 65 -16.50 -4.24 19.82
C THR A 65 -16.43 -2.98 18.99
N THR A 66 -17.36 -2.03 19.13
CA THR A 66 -17.35 -0.75 18.40
C THR A 66 -16.04 0.02 18.58
N VAL A 67 -15.47 -0.01 19.78
CA VAL A 67 -14.18 0.59 20.12
C VAL A 67 -13.02 -0.11 19.42
N LEU A 68 -13.04 -1.45 19.39
CA LEU A 68 -12.05 -2.24 18.68
C LEU A 68 -12.10 -1.95 17.17
N TRP A 69 -13.27 -2.01 16.54
CA TRP A 69 -13.44 -1.75 15.10
C TRP A 69 -12.95 -0.35 14.71
N ALA A 70 -13.34 0.69 15.46
CA ALA A 70 -12.92 2.05 15.18
C ALA A 70 -11.40 2.25 15.32
N ASN A 71 -10.79 1.64 16.35
CA ASN A 71 -9.34 1.66 16.55
C ASN A 71 -8.60 0.85 15.48
N MET A 72 -9.20 -0.21 14.95
CA MET A 72 -8.63 -0.99 13.84
C MET A 72 -8.67 -0.18 12.54
N ASP A 73 -9.79 0.48 12.21
CA ASP A 73 -9.93 1.30 11.01
C ASP A 73 -8.93 2.47 10.98
N THR A 74 -8.74 3.16 12.12
CA THR A 74 -7.76 4.26 12.21
C THR A 74 -6.33 3.77 12.08
N GLN A 75 -5.98 2.68 12.77
CA GLN A 75 -4.64 2.10 12.70
C GLN A 75 -4.33 1.60 11.29
N VAL A 76 -5.27 0.94 10.62
CA VAL A 76 -5.09 0.47 9.23
C VAL A 76 -4.85 1.65 8.30
N SER A 77 -5.65 2.71 8.42
CA SER A 77 -5.52 3.88 7.55
C SER A 77 -4.19 4.61 7.74
N THR A 78 -3.73 4.79 8.98
CA THR A 78 -2.47 5.49 9.27
C THR A 78 -1.25 4.64 8.92
N THR A 79 -1.27 3.35 9.26
CA THR A 79 -0.17 2.42 8.92
C THR A 79 -0.04 2.25 7.42
N GLN A 80 -1.16 2.22 6.69
CA GLN A 80 -1.15 2.18 5.23
C GLN A 80 -0.47 3.40 4.62
N LEU A 81 -0.85 4.60 5.04
CA LEU A 81 -0.25 5.83 4.52
C LEU A 81 1.25 5.88 4.82
N LEU A 82 1.63 5.52 6.05
CA LEU A 82 3.04 5.43 6.45
C LEU A 82 3.80 4.43 5.59
N SER A 83 3.26 3.23 5.38
CA SER A 83 3.90 2.21 4.54
C SER A 83 4.07 2.68 3.09
N LEU A 84 3.09 3.39 2.55
CA LEU A 84 3.12 3.92 1.19
C LEU A 84 4.21 4.99 1.04
N VAL A 85 4.32 5.89 2.02
CA VAL A 85 5.37 6.91 2.05
C VAL A 85 6.76 6.27 2.18
N LEU A 86 6.91 5.30 3.09
CA LEU A 86 8.18 4.61 3.32
C LEU A 86 8.63 3.83 2.08
N ILE A 87 7.74 3.06 1.45
CA ILE A 87 8.10 2.27 0.27
C ILE A 87 8.36 3.18 -0.94
N THR A 88 7.58 4.24 -1.12
CA THR A 88 7.82 5.22 -2.20
C THR A 88 9.16 5.92 -1.99
N GLY A 89 9.47 6.35 -0.77
CA GLY A 89 10.75 6.96 -0.43
C GLY A 89 11.94 6.00 -0.63
N PHE A 90 11.77 4.74 -0.25
CA PHE A 90 12.75 3.69 -0.52
C PHE A 90 12.99 3.51 -2.02
N LEU A 91 11.93 3.39 -2.82
CA LEU A 91 12.02 3.23 -4.28
C LEU A 91 12.62 4.45 -4.98
N ALA A 92 12.33 5.65 -4.48
CA ALA A 92 12.91 6.90 -5.00
C ALA A 92 14.45 6.91 -4.92
N VAL A 93 15.03 6.21 -3.94
CA VAL A 93 16.48 6.06 -3.79
C VAL A 93 16.97 4.80 -4.49
N PHE A 94 16.27 3.69 -4.33
CA PHE A 94 16.68 2.38 -4.82
C PHE A 94 16.70 2.27 -6.34
N LEU A 95 15.66 2.76 -7.04
CA LEU A 95 15.56 2.64 -8.51
C LEU A 95 16.68 3.41 -9.24
N PRO A 96 17.00 4.67 -8.90
CA PRO A 96 18.19 5.33 -9.42
C PRO A 96 19.50 4.56 -9.27
N LEU A 97 19.68 3.87 -8.13
CA LEU A 97 20.88 3.08 -7.86
C LEU A 97 20.94 1.84 -8.76
N VAL A 98 19.83 1.12 -8.90
CA VAL A 98 19.74 -0.08 -9.75
C VAL A 98 19.96 0.29 -11.22
N PHE A 99 19.36 1.37 -11.70
CA PHE A 99 19.45 1.75 -13.10
C PHE A 99 20.72 2.56 -13.44
N GLY A 100 21.43 3.08 -12.45
CA GLY A 100 22.59 3.95 -12.66
C GLY A 100 22.25 5.30 -13.31
N SER A 101 20.98 5.72 -13.23
CA SER A 101 20.49 6.99 -13.75
C SER A 101 19.33 7.51 -12.91
N VAL A 102 19.52 8.66 -12.26
CA VAL A 102 18.49 9.31 -11.42
C VAL A 102 17.25 9.66 -12.24
N ARG A 103 17.42 10.15 -13.47
CA ARG A 103 16.31 10.52 -14.36
C ARG A 103 15.44 9.31 -14.70
N LEU A 104 16.10 8.20 -15.02
CA LEU A 104 15.43 6.96 -15.36
C LEU A 104 14.72 6.35 -14.15
N GLY A 105 15.35 6.38 -12.96
CA GLY A 105 14.75 5.95 -11.72
C GLY A 105 13.50 6.74 -11.33
N LEU A 106 13.52 8.07 -11.50
CA LEU A 106 12.35 8.92 -11.21
C LEU A 106 11.20 8.69 -12.20
N VAL A 107 11.49 8.51 -13.49
CA VAL A 107 10.47 8.17 -14.49
C VAL A 107 9.85 6.81 -14.20
N ALA A 108 10.67 5.80 -13.88
CA ALA A 108 10.19 4.49 -13.47
C ALA A 108 9.30 4.59 -12.23
N MET A 109 9.70 5.34 -11.21
CA MET A 109 8.88 5.56 -10.01
C MET A 109 7.51 6.16 -10.35
N LEU A 110 7.48 7.18 -11.21
CA LEU A 110 6.24 7.83 -11.64
C LEU A 110 5.30 6.84 -12.35
N ILE A 111 5.84 6.01 -13.24
CA ILE A 111 5.07 5.00 -13.96
C ILE A 111 4.50 3.94 -13.01
N ASN A 112 5.21 3.59 -11.95
CA ASN A 112 4.78 2.62 -10.94
C ASN A 112 3.71 3.16 -9.98
N ILE A 113 3.70 4.48 -9.71
CA ILE A 113 2.69 5.10 -8.83
C ILE A 113 1.34 5.24 -9.53
N ILE A 114 1.32 5.47 -10.85
CA ILE A 114 0.07 5.72 -11.60
C ILE A 114 -0.94 4.57 -11.47
N PRO A 115 -0.61 3.28 -11.70
CA PRO A 115 -1.54 2.17 -11.57
C PRO A 115 -2.16 2.08 -10.18
N LEU A 116 -1.34 2.27 -9.14
CA LEU A 116 -1.81 2.27 -7.77
C LEU A 116 -2.75 3.45 -7.50
N ALA A 117 -2.37 4.66 -7.94
CA ALA A 117 -3.19 5.85 -7.77
C ALA A 117 -4.54 5.72 -8.49
N VAL A 118 -4.55 5.17 -9.71
CA VAL A 118 -5.79 4.88 -10.45
C VAL A 118 -6.63 3.86 -9.72
N THR A 119 -6.03 2.78 -9.20
CA THR A 119 -6.74 1.73 -8.47
C THR A 119 -7.39 2.27 -7.19
N LEU A 120 -6.64 3.01 -6.37
CA LEU A 120 -7.15 3.65 -5.16
C LEU A 120 -8.21 4.72 -5.49
N GLY A 121 -8.02 5.45 -6.60
CA GLY A 121 -9.01 6.39 -7.12
C GLY A 121 -10.32 5.70 -7.51
N CYS A 122 -10.25 4.58 -8.23
CA CYS A 122 -11.42 3.76 -8.56
C CYS A 122 -12.14 3.26 -7.31
N MET A 123 -11.41 2.79 -6.30
CA MET A 123 -12.02 2.40 -5.01
C MET A 123 -12.75 3.56 -4.35
N SER A 124 -12.11 4.74 -4.32
CA SER A 124 -12.69 5.95 -3.75
C SER A 124 -13.97 6.38 -4.47
N LEU A 125 -13.98 6.34 -5.81
CA LEU A 125 -15.15 6.65 -6.64
C LEU A 125 -16.31 5.66 -6.43
N LEU A 126 -16.00 4.39 -6.17
CA LEU A 126 -16.98 3.34 -5.88
C LEU A 126 -17.47 3.35 -4.41
N GLY A 127 -16.96 4.27 -3.58
CA GLY A 127 -17.31 4.35 -2.16
C GLY A 127 -16.79 3.20 -1.31
N ILE A 128 -15.79 2.47 -1.81
CA ILE A 128 -15.21 1.31 -1.11
C ILE A 128 -14.20 1.82 -0.09
N LYS A 129 -14.55 1.67 1.19
CA LYS A 129 -13.68 2.06 2.31
C LYS A 129 -12.43 1.18 2.36
N ILE A 130 -11.30 1.79 2.72
CA ILE A 130 -10.07 1.08 3.01
C ILE A 130 -10.25 0.29 4.32
N ASN A 131 -10.12 -1.01 4.23
CA ASN A 131 -10.05 -1.96 5.35
C ASN A 131 -8.71 -2.71 5.34
N ILE A 132 -8.51 -3.62 6.30
CA ILE A 132 -7.28 -4.40 6.47
C ILE A 132 -6.83 -5.08 5.17
N ALA A 133 -7.74 -5.76 4.47
CA ALA A 133 -7.39 -6.48 3.25
C ALA A 133 -7.02 -5.51 2.13
N THR A 134 -7.81 -4.46 1.92
CA THR A 134 -7.58 -3.49 0.85
C THR A 134 -6.37 -2.58 1.11
N ALA A 135 -5.96 -2.39 2.36
CA ALA A 135 -4.72 -1.70 2.69
C ALA A 135 -3.52 -2.43 2.06
N LEU A 136 -3.49 -3.76 2.12
CA LEU A 136 -2.40 -4.55 1.53
C LEU A 136 -2.20 -4.31 0.03
N ILE A 137 -3.21 -3.81 -0.69
CA ILE A 137 -3.12 -3.48 -2.13
C ILE A 137 -1.95 -2.51 -2.37
N GLY A 138 -1.80 -1.47 -1.55
CA GLY A 138 -0.76 -0.45 -1.79
C GLY A 138 0.66 -1.01 -1.73
N GLY A 139 0.98 -1.75 -0.67
CA GLY A 139 2.31 -2.33 -0.49
C GLY A 139 2.62 -3.45 -1.49
N ILE A 140 1.68 -4.40 -1.66
CA ILE A 140 1.88 -5.54 -2.57
C ILE A 140 1.91 -5.07 -4.01
N SER A 141 1.01 -4.16 -4.40
CA SER A 141 0.99 -3.65 -5.76
C SER A 141 2.30 -2.96 -6.12
N LEU A 142 2.83 -2.08 -5.27
CA LEU A 142 4.10 -1.42 -5.59
C LEU A 142 5.26 -2.41 -5.70
N GLY A 143 5.32 -3.42 -4.83
CA GLY A 143 6.36 -4.45 -4.90
C GLY A 143 6.32 -5.25 -6.21
N VAL A 144 5.13 -5.70 -6.60
CA VAL A 144 4.93 -6.50 -7.82
C VAL A 144 5.14 -5.67 -9.09
N VAL A 145 4.55 -4.46 -9.14
CA VAL A 145 4.59 -3.58 -10.32
C VAL A 145 6.02 -3.10 -10.60
N VAL A 146 6.79 -2.82 -9.56
CA VAL A 146 8.19 -2.39 -9.69
C VAL A 146 9.09 -3.50 -10.22
N ASP A 147 8.81 -4.77 -9.93
CA ASP A 147 9.61 -5.90 -10.41
C ASP A 147 9.63 -5.97 -11.95
N ASP A 148 8.46 -5.85 -12.57
CA ASP A 148 8.31 -5.82 -14.04
C ASP A 148 9.11 -4.65 -14.65
N THR A 149 9.01 -3.46 -14.06
CA THR A 149 9.79 -2.28 -14.49
C THR A 149 11.30 -2.52 -14.33
N ILE A 150 11.75 -3.13 -13.23
CA ILE A 150 13.17 -3.41 -12.99
C ILE A 150 13.71 -4.34 -14.06
N HIS A 151 13.03 -5.45 -14.33
CA HIS A 151 13.41 -6.40 -15.37
C HIS A 151 13.48 -5.72 -16.74
N PHE A 152 12.48 -4.91 -17.06
CA PHE A 152 12.39 -4.23 -18.35
C PHE A 152 13.49 -3.17 -18.55
N VAL A 153 13.63 -2.24 -17.60
CA VAL A 153 14.61 -1.14 -17.66
C VAL A 153 16.05 -1.67 -17.58
N THR A 154 16.29 -2.71 -16.79
CA THR A 154 17.63 -3.33 -16.71
C THR A 154 18.03 -3.92 -18.05
N ARG A 155 17.12 -4.59 -18.75
CA ARG A 155 17.39 -5.13 -20.09
C ARG A 155 17.67 -4.01 -21.10
N ILE A 156 16.89 -2.93 -21.09
CA ILE A 156 17.14 -1.75 -21.93
C ILE A 156 18.53 -1.18 -21.64
N THR A 157 18.88 -1.05 -20.35
CA THR A 157 20.18 -0.52 -19.92
C THR A 157 21.33 -1.42 -20.37
N GLN A 158 21.17 -2.74 -20.29
CA GLN A 158 22.13 -3.71 -20.82
C GLN A 158 22.30 -3.58 -22.33
N ASN A 159 21.21 -3.45 -23.09
CA ASN A 159 21.25 -3.26 -24.53
C ASN A 159 21.97 -1.95 -24.89
N ILE A 160 21.69 -0.84 -24.20
CA ILE A 160 22.41 0.43 -24.39
C ILE A 160 23.92 0.26 -24.14
N ARG A 161 24.30 -0.46 -23.07
CA ARG A 161 25.72 -0.75 -22.77
C ARG A 161 26.39 -1.63 -23.83
N ASN A 162 25.62 -2.46 -24.54
CA ASN A 162 26.09 -3.28 -25.65
C ASN A 162 26.18 -2.49 -26.98
N GLY A 163 25.97 -1.16 -26.96
CA GLY A 163 26.15 -0.28 -28.11
C GLY A 163 24.88 0.01 -28.91
N TYR A 164 23.72 -0.47 -28.47
CA TYR A 164 22.45 -0.19 -29.13
C TYR A 164 22.03 1.27 -28.89
N THR A 165 21.40 1.90 -29.88
CA THR A 165 20.71 3.18 -29.66
C THR A 165 19.50 2.99 -28.75
N THR A 166 19.00 4.05 -28.10
CA THR A 166 17.84 3.94 -27.20
C THR A 166 16.62 3.27 -27.86
N PRO A 167 16.21 3.63 -29.09
CA PRO A 167 15.07 2.96 -29.73
C PRO A 167 15.32 1.47 -29.99
N GLU A 168 16.49 1.10 -30.50
CA GLU A 168 16.86 -0.29 -30.77
C GLU A 168 16.92 -1.11 -29.47
N ALA A 169 17.49 -0.53 -28.41
CA ALA A 169 17.56 -1.17 -27.09
C ALA A 169 16.17 -1.47 -26.51
N VAL A 170 15.21 -0.57 -26.72
CA VAL A 170 13.81 -0.75 -26.32
C VAL A 170 13.14 -1.84 -27.15
N ASP A 171 13.30 -1.82 -28.48
CA ASP A 171 12.70 -2.82 -29.36
C ASP A 171 13.23 -4.23 -29.08
N GLU A 172 14.53 -4.35 -28.82
CA GLU A 172 15.15 -5.62 -28.45
C GLU A 172 14.70 -6.09 -27.05
N ALA A 173 14.50 -5.17 -26.09
CA ALA A 173 13.96 -5.53 -24.78
C ALA A 173 12.52 -6.06 -24.87
N ILE A 174 11.67 -5.43 -25.68
CA ILE A 174 10.29 -5.89 -25.92
C ILE A 174 10.29 -7.30 -26.54
N GLN A 175 11.16 -7.56 -27.52
CA GLN A 175 11.25 -8.86 -28.19
C GLN A 175 11.81 -9.96 -27.28
N SER A 176 12.84 -9.64 -26.49
CA SER A 176 13.54 -10.63 -25.67
C SER A 176 12.80 -10.99 -24.39
N ILE A 177 12.35 -10.00 -23.60
CA ILE A 177 11.74 -10.23 -22.28
C ILE A 177 10.29 -9.78 -22.17
N GLY A 178 9.78 -8.95 -23.09
CA GLY A 178 8.40 -8.43 -23.02
C GLY A 178 7.35 -9.55 -22.98
N LYS A 179 7.53 -10.62 -23.77
CA LYS A 179 6.65 -11.81 -23.72
C LYS A 179 6.70 -12.53 -22.37
N SER A 180 7.86 -12.50 -21.69
CA SER A 180 8.00 -13.12 -20.37
C SER A 180 7.22 -12.33 -19.32
N ILE A 181 7.35 -11.00 -19.33
CA ILE A 181 6.64 -10.07 -18.44
C ILE A 181 5.12 -10.24 -18.61
N VAL A 182 4.60 -10.22 -19.85
CA VAL A 182 3.16 -10.43 -20.09
C VAL A 182 2.65 -11.74 -19.49
N ARG A 183 3.44 -12.82 -19.56
CA ARG A 183 3.05 -14.13 -19.01
C ARG A 183 3.04 -14.14 -17.49
N THR A 184 4.07 -13.59 -16.85
CA THR A 184 4.13 -13.51 -15.37
C THR A 184 3.00 -12.65 -14.84
N THR A 185 2.76 -11.48 -15.45
CA THR A 185 1.63 -10.61 -15.11
C THR A 185 0.29 -11.35 -15.28
N LEU A 186 0.08 -12.08 -16.38
CA LEU A 186 -1.18 -12.81 -16.59
C LEU A 186 -1.40 -13.90 -15.53
N ILE A 187 -0.35 -14.63 -15.15
CA ILE A 187 -0.42 -15.62 -14.07
C ILE A 187 -0.82 -14.95 -12.75
N LEU A 188 -0.23 -13.80 -12.41
CA LEU A 188 -0.56 -13.05 -11.21
C LEU A 188 -2.01 -12.55 -11.24
N VAL A 189 -2.45 -11.97 -12.36
CA VAL A 189 -3.82 -11.49 -12.55
C VAL A 189 -4.82 -12.62 -12.37
N VAL A 190 -4.59 -13.78 -12.98
CA VAL A 190 -5.45 -14.96 -12.79
C VAL A 190 -5.44 -15.41 -11.32
N GLY A 191 -4.26 -15.49 -10.70
CA GLY A 191 -4.12 -15.90 -9.30
C GLY A 191 -4.88 -14.99 -8.33
N PHE A 192 -4.76 -13.67 -8.49
CA PHE A 192 -5.50 -12.71 -7.67
C PHE A 192 -6.98 -12.63 -8.02
N SER A 193 -7.35 -12.84 -9.29
CA SER A 193 -8.75 -12.88 -9.72
C SER A 193 -9.52 -14.03 -9.07
N CYS A 194 -8.86 -15.14 -8.71
CA CYS A 194 -9.49 -16.21 -7.91
C CYS A 194 -10.01 -15.69 -6.56
N MET A 195 -9.37 -14.68 -5.96
CA MET A 195 -9.84 -14.11 -4.70
C MET A 195 -11.16 -13.34 -4.86
N ALA A 196 -11.48 -12.87 -6.08
CA ALA A 196 -12.74 -12.19 -6.38
C ALA A 196 -13.97 -13.07 -6.17
N THR A 197 -13.82 -14.40 -6.18
CA THR A 197 -14.92 -15.35 -5.94
C THR A 197 -15.20 -15.58 -4.45
N SER A 198 -14.50 -14.90 -3.55
CA SER A 198 -14.69 -15.05 -2.10
C SER A 198 -16.02 -14.44 -1.63
N ASN A 199 -16.72 -15.15 -0.74
CA ASN A 199 -17.89 -14.60 -0.04
C ASN A 199 -17.52 -13.49 0.96
N PHE A 200 -16.24 -13.39 1.33
CA PHE A 200 -15.76 -12.33 2.20
C PHE A 200 -15.36 -11.11 1.37
N LEU A 201 -16.24 -10.08 1.39
CA LEU A 201 -16.13 -8.89 0.54
C LEU A 201 -14.75 -8.20 0.56
N PRO A 202 -14.06 -8.05 1.71
CA PRO A 202 -12.71 -7.49 1.74
C PRO A 202 -11.70 -8.27 0.87
N THR A 203 -11.79 -9.60 0.87
CA THR A 203 -10.95 -10.47 0.04
C THR A 203 -11.33 -10.39 -1.43
N ALA A 204 -12.64 -10.32 -1.73
CA ALA A 204 -13.12 -10.15 -3.10
C ALA A 204 -12.65 -8.83 -3.71
N HIS A 205 -12.83 -7.71 -2.99
CA HIS A 205 -12.33 -6.41 -3.40
C HIS A 205 -10.81 -6.41 -3.58
N PHE A 206 -10.06 -6.99 -2.63
CA PHE A 206 -8.61 -7.11 -2.76
C PHE A 206 -8.21 -7.78 -4.09
N GLY A 207 -8.81 -8.93 -4.42
CA GLY A 207 -8.52 -9.65 -5.66
C GLY A 207 -8.82 -8.84 -6.92
N ILE A 208 -9.95 -8.12 -6.94
CA ILE A 208 -10.35 -7.29 -8.08
C ILE A 208 -9.36 -6.12 -8.28
N PHE A 209 -9.10 -5.36 -7.21
CA PHE A 209 -8.31 -4.14 -7.31
C PHE A 209 -6.81 -4.39 -7.50
N ILE A 210 -6.23 -5.41 -6.87
CA ILE A 210 -4.83 -5.77 -7.14
C ILE A 210 -4.66 -6.23 -8.59
N SER A 211 -5.60 -7.01 -9.12
CA SER A 211 -5.58 -7.47 -10.52
C SER A 211 -5.67 -6.29 -11.50
N LEU A 212 -6.55 -5.33 -11.21
CA LEU A 212 -6.64 -4.09 -11.98
C LEU A 212 -5.32 -3.31 -11.97
N SER A 213 -4.71 -3.15 -10.80
CA SER A 213 -3.45 -2.41 -10.65
C SER A 213 -2.32 -3.06 -11.46
N ILE A 214 -2.18 -4.39 -11.38
CA ILE A 214 -1.16 -5.16 -12.10
C ILE A 214 -1.38 -5.09 -13.62
N LEU A 215 -2.63 -5.17 -14.09
CA LEU A 215 -2.95 -5.02 -15.52
C LEU A 215 -2.62 -3.62 -16.05
N LEU A 216 -2.97 -2.58 -15.29
CA LEU A 216 -2.63 -1.20 -15.63
C LEU A 216 -1.12 -0.98 -15.67
N ALA A 217 -0.39 -1.56 -14.71
CA ALA A 217 1.07 -1.52 -14.67
C ALA A 217 1.71 -2.12 -15.91
N LEU A 218 1.27 -3.31 -16.33
CA LEU A 218 1.76 -3.96 -17.56
C LEU A 218 1.59 -3.05 -18.79
N ILE A 219 0.44 -2.38 -18.90
CA ILE A 219 0.18 -1.46 -20.01
C ILE A 219 1.14 -0.27 -19.94
N LEU A 220 1.33 0.33 -18.77
CA LEU A 220 2.24 1.46 -18.66
C LEU A 220 3.70 1.07 -18.90
N ASP A 221 4.14 -0.10 -18.43
CA ASP A 221 5.51 -0.57 -18.57
C ASP A 221 5.85 -0.98 -20.01
N LEU A 222 4.91 -1.58 -20.74
CA LEU A 222 5.16 -2.03 -22.12
C LEU A 222 4.73 -1.01 -23.19
N VAL A 223 3.99 0.03 -22.83
CA VAL A 223 3.54 1.06 -23.78
C VAL A 223 4.09 2.44 -23.41
N CYS A 224 3.77 2.93 -22.21
CA CYS A 224 4.10 4.29 -21.81
C CYS A 224 5.62 4.48 -21.60
N LEU A 225 6.27 3.56 -20.90
CA LEU A 225 7.70 3.61 -20.64
C LEU A 225 8.53 3.56 -21.94
N PRO A 226 8.33 2.62 -22.88
CA PRO A 226 8.96 2.63 -24.20
C PRO A 226 8.77 3.93 -24.96
N LEU A 227 7.55 4.46 -24.97
CA LEU A 227 7.23 5.70 -25.67
C LEU A 227 8.01 6.87 -25.07
N LEU A 228 8.01 7.00 -23.75
CA LEU A 228 8.78 8.04 -23.04
C LEU A 228 10.27 7.95 -23.33
N LEU A 229 10.86 6.75 -23.31
CA LEU A 229 12.29 6.58 -23.58
C LEU A 229 12.66 6.88 -25.03
N LYS A 230 11.80 6.51 -25.99
CA LYS A 230 12.01 6.81 -27.42
C LYS A 230 11.84 8.31 -27.73
N THR A 231 10.86 8.97 -27.11
CA THR A 231 10.61 10.41 -27.32
C THR A 231 11.59 11.30 -26.58
N PHE A 232 12.09 10.86 -25.42
CA PHE A 232 13.00 11.64 -24.57
C PHE A 232 14.36 10.96 -24.36
N PRO A 233 15.25 10.97 -25.39
CA PRO A 233 16.59 10.35 -25.30
C PRO A 233 17.47 10.90 -24.16
N TRP A 234 17.18 12.09 -23.64
CA TRP A 234 17.92 12.70 -22.53
C TRP A 234 17.76 11.93 -21.20
N LEU A 235 16.73 11.08 -21.08
CA LEU A 235 16.49 10.19 -19.94
C LEU A 235 17.55 9.09 -19.83
N THR A 236 18.01 8.57 -20.97
CA THR A 236 19.02 7.51 -21.04
C THR A 236 20.44 8.05 -21.25
N ARG A 237 20.61 9.36 -21.44
CA ARG A 237 21.91 10.01 -21.71
C ARG A 237 23.01 9.64 -20.71
N ASN A 238 22.70 9.53 -19.43
CA ASN A 238 23.68 9.18 -18.40
C ASN A 238 24.19 7.74 -18.53
N LEU A 239 23.41 6.85 -19.14
CA LEU A 239 23.80 5.45 -19.36
C LEU A 239 24.93 5.34 -20.38
N PHE A 240 24.91 6.19 -21.42
CA PHE A 240 25.96 6.24 -22.44
C PHE A 240 27.30 6.76 -21.88
N ASN A 241 27.28 7.74 -20.97
CA ASN A 241 28.51 8.28 -20.39
C ASN A 241 29.28 7.22 -19.57
N ASN A 242 28.57 6.33 -18.88
CA ASN A 242 29.19 5.26 -18.09
C ASN A 242 29.74 4.12 -18.96
N SER A 243 29.12 3.83 -20.11
CA SER A 243 29.64 2.80 -21.05
C SER A 243 30.95 3.23 -21.72
N THR A 244 31.12 4.51 -22.07
CA THR A 244 32.35 5.00 -22.72
C THR A 244 33.59 4.85 -21.83
N ILE A 245 33.43 5.00 -20.51
CA ILE A 245 34.49 4.81 -19.52
C ILE A 245 34.85 3.32 -19.39
N GLN A 246 33.86 2.43 -19.50
CA GLN A 246 34.07 0.98 -19.36
C GLN A 246 34.72 0.36 -20.61
N SER A 247 34.40 0.85 -21.82
CA SER A 247 35.10 0.49 -23.05
C SER A 247 36.54 1.02 -23.11
N ALA A 248 36.82 2.18 -22.51
CA ALA A 248 38.19 2.71 -22.45
C ALA A 248 39.13 1.86 -21.56
N ASN A 249 38.60 1.23 -20.51
CA ASN A 249 39.38 0.37 -19.61
C ASN A 249 39.65 -1.04 -20.13
N TYR A 250 39.05 -1.45 -21.26
CA TYR A 250 39.28 -2.77 -21.88
C TYR A 250 40.33 -2.75 -23.01
N VAL A 251 40.81 -1.57 -23.42
CA VAL A 251 41.72 -1.39 -24.58
C VAL A 251 43.19 -1.24 -24.19
N LEU A 252 43.59 -1.63 -22.97
CA LEU A 252 45.01 -1.87 -22.68
C LEU A 252 45.32 -3.35 -22.87
N PRO A 253 45.80 -3.79 -24.05
CA PRO A 253 46.47 -5.07 -24.13
C PRO A 253 47.72 -4.96 -23.25
N LYS A 254 47.78 -5.75 -22.18
CA LYS A 254 49.07 -6.15 -21.62
C LYS A 254 49.76 -7.02 -22.67
N SER A 255 50.38 -6.38 -23.63
CA SER A 255 51.43 -7.00 -24.42
C SER A 255 52.66 -7.14 -23.53
N ILE A 256 53.02 -8.40 -23.28
CA ILE A 256 54.38 -8.94 -23.31
C ILE A 256 55.42 -8.19 -22.48
N ASP A 257 55.81 -8.78 -21.35
CA ASP A 257 57.17 -9.22 -21.06
C ASP A 257 57.14 -10.34 -20.01
#